data_AF-A0A368CBE7-F1
#
_entry.id   AF-A0A368CBE7-F1
#
_cell.length_a   1.000
_cell.length_b   1.000
_cell.length_c   1.000
_cell.angle_alpha   90.00
_cell.angle_beta   90.00
_cell.angle_gamma   90.00
#
_symmetry.space_group_name_H-M   'P 1'
#
loop_
_entity.id
_entity.type
_entity.pdbx_description
1 polymer ?
#
loop_
_entity_poly.entity_id
_entity_poly.type
_entity_poly.pdbx_seq_one_letter_code
_entity_poly.pdbx_strand_id
1 'polypeptide(L)'
;MTQANFVFHGLFPDVRQSGKTHKEIAKVLFDIDFNGQFYSHLIADIEYLDASHELEVRCQLPIQCEQFAHAAVNYYQFALGPQKNTISHSGPKGPSILTHNVIRAEWGVALEASALT
;
A
#
# COMPACT_ATOMS: atom_id res chain seq x y z
N MET A 1 10.08 2.41 -22.27
CA MET A 1 9.19 2.47 -21.10
C MET A 1 9.55 3.70 -20.28
N THR A 2 8.56 4.35 -19.68
CA THR A 2 8.73 5.54 -18.85
C THR A 2 8.62 5.16 -17.38
N GLN A 3 9.23 5.92 -16.48
CA GLN A 3 9.11 5.68 -15.04
C GLN A 3 7.99 6.54 -14.45
N ALA A 4 7.22 5.96 -13.53
CA ALA A 4 6.30 6.66 -12.64
C ALA A 4 6.84 6.62 -11.21
N ASN A 5 6.77 7.73 -10.50
CA ASN A 5 7.14 7.79 -9.10
C ASN A 5 5.90 7.55 -8.25
N PHE A 6 5.92 6.50 -7.45
CA PHE A 6 4.88 6.18 -6.47
C PHE A 6 5.34 6.61 -5.10
N VAL A 7 4.46 7.24 -4.32
CA VAL A 7 4.71 7.58 -2.91
C VAL A 7 3.60 6.96 -2.07
N PHE A 8 3.94 5.95 -1.28
CA PHE A 8 3.04 5.31 -0.34
C PHE A 8 3.06 6.06 0.99
N HIS A 9 1.89 6.35 1.56
CA HIS A 9 1.74 7.26 2.71
C HIS A 9 1.32 6.54 3.99
N GLY A 10 0.47 5.51 3.85
CA GLY A 10 -0.14 4.91 5.03
C GLY A 10 -0.93 3.64 4.73
N LEU A 11 -1.09 2.83 5.77
CA LEU A 11 -2.00 1.70 5.84
C LEU A 11 -3.18 2.02 6.75
N PHE A 12 -4.38 1.71 6.30
CA PHE A 12 -5.62 1.87 7.05
C PHE A 12 -6.32 0.52 7.12
N PRO A 13 -6.66 0.01 8.30
CA PRO A 13 -7.49 -1.19 8.40
C PRO A 13 -8.91 -0.86 7.93
N ASP A 14 -9.51 -1.76 7.17
CA ASP A 14 -10.91 -1.73 6.77
C ASP A 14 -11.51 -3.13 6.83
N VAL A 15 -12.84 -3.21 6.82
CA VAL A 15 -13.58 -4.47 6.82
C VAL A 15 -14.58 -4.45 5.67
N ARG A 16 -14.46 -5.42 4.76
CA ARG A 16 -15.44 -5.62 3.70
C ARG A 16 -16.34 -6.80 4.05
N GLN A 17 -17.64 -6.59 3.89
CA GLN A 17 -18.62 -7.65 4.04
C GLN A 17 -18.68 -8.47 2.75
N SER A 18 -18.41 -9.78 2.83
CA SER A 18 -18.53 -10.71 1.72
C SER A 18 -19.52 -11.81 2.09
N GLY A 19 -20.81 -11.57 1.83
CA GLY A 19 -21.88 -12.47 2.26
C GLY A 19 -22.07 -12.42 3.79
N LYS A 20 -21.87 -13.55 4.47
CA LYS A 20 -22.02 -13.65 5.93
C LYS A 20 -20.71 -13.46 6.72
N THR A 21 -19.58 -13.32 6.04
CA THR A 21 -18.26 -13.17 6.66
C THR A 21 -17.72 -11.75 6.48
N HIS A 22 -17.07 -11.26 7.53
CA HIS A 22 -16.25 -10.06 7.49
C HIS A 22 -14.84 -10.45 7.05
N LYS A 23 -14.31 -9.76 6.05
CA LYS A 23 -12.91 -9.89 5.64
C LYS A 23 -12.16 -8.62 6.01
N GLU A 24 -11.06 -8.80 6.73
CA GLU A 24 -10.14 -7.71 7.04
C GLU A 24 -9.33 -7.36 5.79
N ILE A 25 -9.23 -6.07 5.50
CA ILE A 25 -8.49 -5.51 4.37
C ILE A 25 -7.56 -4.43 4.90
N ALA A 26 -6.37 -4.33 4.32
CA ALA A 26 -5.50 -3.17 4.51
C ALA A 26 -5.59 -2.25 3.30
N LYS A 27 -5.98 -1.00 3.51
CA LYS A 27 -5.97 0.05 2.49
C LYS A 27 -4.65 0.77 2.48
N VAL A 28 -4.01 0.85 1.33
CA VAL A 28 -2.78 1.61 1.10
C VAL A 28 -3.15 2.94 0.46
N LEU A 29 -2.84 4.06 1.11
CA LEU A 29 -2.94 5.39 0.52
C LEU A 29 -1.63 5.73 -0.18
N PHE A 30 -1.70 6.23 -1.42
CA PHE A 30 -0.52 6.58 -2.19
C PHE A 30 -0.79 7.65 -3.25
N ASP A 31 0.28 8.25 -3.75
CA ASP A 31 0.29 9.19 -4.87
C ASP A 31 1.15 8.66 -6.03
N ILE A 32 0.93 9.20 -7.23
CA ILE A 32 1.70 8.91 -8.44
C ILE A 32 2.09 10.23 -9.13
N ASP A 33 3.37 10.39 -9.47
CA ASP A 33 3.83 11.35 -10.46
C ASP A 33 4.25 10.61 -11.73
N PHE A 34 3.59 10.93 -12.85
CA PHE A 34 3.87 10.33 -14.15
C PHE A 34 3.70 11.36 -15.27
N ASN A 35 4.74 11.54 -16.10
CA ASN A 35 4.71 12.44 -17.26
C ASN A 35 4.21 13.87 -16.95
N GLY A 36 4.58 14.41 -15.80
CA GLY A 36 4.18 15.76 -15.36
C GLY A 36 2.73 15.86 -14.88
N GLN A 37 2.05 14.73 -14.73
CA GLN A 37 0.74 14.64 -14.10
C GLN A 37 0.87 14.02 -12.71
N PHE A 38 0.26 14.67 -11.73
CA PHE A 38 0.24 14.22 -10.35
C PHE A 38 -1.14 13.70 -9.97
N TYR A 39 -1.20 12.45 -9.55
CA TYR A 39 -2.40 11.76 -9.08
C TYR A 39 -2.27 11.52 -7.59
N SER A 40 -3.13 12.14 -6.80
CA SER A 40 -3.02 12.07 -5.33
C SER A 40 -4.18 11.32 -4.69
N HIS A 41 -3.94 10.85 -3.47
CA HIS A 41 -4.92 10.22 -2.60
C HIS A 41 -5.55 8.96 -3.22
N LEU A 42 -4.77 8.20 -4.00
CA LEU A 42 -5.19 6.93 -4.55
C LEU A 42 -5.16 5.86 -3.45
N ILE A 43 -6.04 4.86 -3.60
CA ILE A 43 -6.18 3.79 -2.62
C ILE A 43 -6.07 2.44 -3.32
N ALA A 44 -5.22 1.57 -2.77
CA ALA A 44 -5.17 0.15 -3.10
C ALA A 44 -5.66 -0.68 -1.92
N ASP A 45 -6.45 -1.72 -2.18
CA ASP A 45 -6.85 -2.70 -1.19
C ASP A 45 -5.85 -3.88 -1.22
N ILE A 46 -5.39 -4.31 -0.05
CA ILE A 46 -4.62 -5.53 0.15
C ILE A 46 -5.45 -6.51 0.99
N GLU A 47 -5.72 -7.68 0.43
CA GLU A 47 -6.52 -8.74 1.06
C GLU A 47 -5.67 -10.01 1.24
N TYR A 48 -5.80 -10.67 2.38
CA TYR A 48 -5.17 -11.97 2.62
C TYR A 48 -6.04 -13.10 2.03
N LEU A 49 -5.43 -13.96 1.23
CA LEU A 49 -6.09 -15.15 0.70
C LEU A 49 -5.83 -16.32 1.65
N ASP A 50 -6.79 -16.59 2.53
CA ASP A 50 -6.71 -17.62 3.59
C ASP A 50 -6.28 -19.01 3.08
N ALA A 51 -6.61 -19.35 1.83
CA ALA A 51 -6.32 -20.67 1.25
C ALA A 51 -4.88 -20.83 0.74
N SER A 52 -4.21 -19.75 0.34
CA SER A 52 -2.88 -19.81 -0.28
C SER A 52 -1.80 -19.07 0.49
N HIS A 53 -2.16 -18.37 1.58
CA HIS A 53 -1.28 -17.44 2.29
C HIS A 53 -0.72 -16.31 1.41
N GLU A 54 -1.35 -16.06 0.25
CA GLU A 54 -0.96 -15.01 -0.68
C GLU A 54 -1.69 -13.70 -0.37
N LEU A 55 -1.09 -12.59 -0.80
CA LEU A 55 -1.69 -11.26 -0.71
C LEU A 55 -2.20 -10.85 -2.09
N GLU A 56 -3.47 -10.51 -2.17
CA GLU A 56 -4.08 -9.94 -3.37
C GLU A 56 -4.11 -8.41 -3.26
N VAL A 57 -3.65 -7.72 -4.31
CA VAL A 57 -3.71 -6.26 -4.39
C VAL A 57 -4.74 -5.85 -5.43
N ARG A 58 -5.73 -5.05 -5.04
CA ARG A 58 -6.76 -4.50 -5.94
C ARG A 58 -6.66 -2.99 -5.96
N CYS A 59 -6.48 -2.41 -7.14
CA CYS A 59 -6.37 -0.97 -7.33
C CYS A 59 -6.83 -0.57 -8.72
N GLN A 60 -7.40 0.63 -8.86
CA GLN A 60 -7.58 1.28 -10.16
C GLN A 60 -6.45 2.29 -10.35
N LEU A 61 -5.46 1.94 -11.17
CA LEU A 61 -4.36 2.83 -11.49
C LEU A 61 -4.72 3.68 -12.72
N PRO A 62 -4.38 4.98 -12.73
CA PRO A 62 -4.53 5.83 -13.92
C PRO A 62 -3.48 5.54 -15.01
N ILE A 63 -2.61 4.55 -14.78
CA ILE A 63 -1.51 4.12 -15.66
C ILE A 63 -1.39 2.60 -15.61
N GLN A 64 -0.78 2.00 -16.64
CA GLN A 64 -0.40 0.59 -16.63
C GLN A 64 0.94 0.44 -15.91
N CYS A 65 0.97 -0.33 -14.82
CA CYS A 65 2.17 -0.63 -14.05
C CYS A 65 2.09 -2.04 -13.46
N GLU A 66 2.78 -3.01 -14.08
CA GLU A 66 2.73 -4.42 -13.66
C GLU A 66 3.41 -4.66 -12.30
N GLN A 67 4.36 -3.79 -11.95
CA GLN A 67 5.14 -3.89 -10.72
C GLN A 67 4.40 -3.35 -9.47
N PHE A 68 3.28 -2.65 -9.66
CA PHE A 68 2.58 -1.96 -8.57
C PHE A 68 2.13 -2.89 -7.45
N ALA A 69 1.53 -4.03 -7.79
CA ALA A 69 1.04 -4.98 -6.79
C ALA A 69 2.17 -5.46 -5.87
N HIS A 70 3.34 -5.77 -6.45
CA HIS A 70 4.51 -6.17 -5.67
C HIS A 70 5.03 -5.02 -4.79
N ALA A 71 5.07 -3.79 -5.30
CA ALA A 71 5.47 -2.63 -4.52
C ALA A 71 4.53 -2.37 -3.33
N ALA A 72 3.21 -2.46 -3.54
CA ALA A 72 2.22 -2.30 -2.48
C ALA A 72 2.36 -3.38 -1.38
N VAL A 73 2.65 -4.64 -1.75
CA VAL A 73 2.94 -5.72 -0.80
C VAL A 73 4.23 -5.45 -0.03
N ASN A 74 5.29 -4.98 -0.69
CA ASN A 74 6.54 -4.63 -0.02
C ASN A 74 6.35 -3.49 0.98
N TYR A 75 5.57 -2.47 0.61
CA TYR A 75 5.18 -1.40 1.52
C TYR A 75 4.40 -1.94 2.73
N TYR A 76 3.43 -2.82 2.48
CA TYR A 76 2.65 -3.46 3.54
C TYR A 76 3.55 -4.22 4.52
N GLN A 77 4.44 -5.08 4.01
CA GLN A 77 5.39 -5.83 4.84
C GLN A 77 6.38 -4.92 5.57
N PHE A 78 6.86 -3.85 4.93
CA PHE A 78 7.73 -2.85 5.56
C PHE A 78 7.02 -2.14 6.72
N ALA A 79 5.78 -1.69 6.51
CA ALA A 79 4.99 -0.99 7.51
C ALA A 79 4.57 -1.90 8.68
N LEU A 80 4.38 -3.21 8.43
CA LEU A 80 3.98 -4.19 9.45
C LEU A 80 5.13 -4.96 10.10
N GLY A 81 6.33 -4.97 9.50
CA GLY A 81 7.46 -5.75 9.97
C GLY A 81 8.01 -5.30 11.34
N PRO A 82 8.80 -6.13 12.04
CA PRO A 82 9.45 -5.73 13.27
C PRO A 82 10.39 -4.56 12.98
N GLN A 83 10.01 -3.35 13.40
CA GLN A 83 10.76 -2.10 13.23
C GLN A 83 12.04 -2.10 14.08
N LYS A 84 12.95 -3.05 13.85
CA LYS A 84 14.22 -3.16 14.59
C LYS A 84 15.26 -2.12 14.18
N ASN A 85 15.08 -1.39 13.07
CA ASN A 85 16.09 -0.48 12.54
C ASN A 85 15.54 0.88 12.12
N THR A 86 15.01 1.67 13.06
CA THR A 86 15.23 3.14 13.17
C THR A 86 14.34 3.70 14.28
N ILE A 87 14.76 3.47 15.53
CA ILE A 87 14.24 4.26 16.65
C ILE A 87 14.87 5.65 16.54
N SER A 88 14.21 6.56 15.83
CA SER A 88 14.43 7.99 16.07
C SER A 88 13.95 8.27 17.50
N HIS A 89 14.84 8.73 18.37
CA HIS A 89 14.50 9.11 19.76
C HIS A 89 13.56 10.33 19.86
N SER A 90 13.03 10.84 18.75
CA SER A 90 12.18 12.03 18.68
C SER A 90 10.83 11.83 17.96
N GLY A 91 10.47 10.61 17.55
CA GLY A 91 9.18 10.30 16.90
C GLY A 91 8.25 9.42 17.75
N PRO A 92 6.93 9.47 17.55
CA PRO A 92 5.97 8.68 18.32
C PRO A 92 6.21 7.18 18.08
N LYS A 93 6.27 6.42 19.18
CA LYS A 93 6.53 4.99 19.20
C LYS A 93 5.45 4.26 18.38
N GLY A 94 5.88 3.40 17.45
CA GLY A 94 4.99 2.70 16.51
C GLY A 94 3.89 1.89 17.23
N PRO A 95 2.66 1.88 16.70
CA PRO A 95 1.54 1.17 17.31
C PRO A 95 1.64 -0.35 17.10
N SER A 96 1.16 -1.11 18.08
CA SER A 96 0.87 -2.55 17.97
C SER A 96 -0.18 -2.78 16.89
N ILE A 97 0.04 -3.76 16.02
CA ILE A 97 -0.73 -3.98 14.80
C ILE A 97 -1.63 -5.20 15.04
N LEU A 98 -2.92 -5.05 14.71
CA LEU A 98 -4.11 -5.85 15.04
C LEU A 98 -4.73 -5.37 16.37
N THR A 99 -5.60 -4.36 16.41
CA THR A 99 -6.79 -4.11 15.57
C THR A 99 -7.04 -2.58 15.54
N HIS A 100 -7.44 -2.01 14.40
CA HIS A 100 -7.87 -0.59 14.23
C HIS A 100 -6.80 0.52 14.14
N ASN A 101 -5.50 0.22 14.10
CA ASN A 101 -4.49 1.30 14.03
C ASN A 101 -4.16 1.71 12.59
N VAL A 102 -4.25 3.01 12.31
CA VAL A 102 -3.71 3.63 11.10
C VAL A 102 -2.19 3.70 11.23
N ILE A 103 -1.47 3.21 10.22
CA ILE A 103 -0.01 3.27 10.17
C ILE A 103 0.37 4.30 9.11
N ARG A 104 1.24 5.25 9.47
CA ARG A 104 1.81 6.22 8.53
C ARG A 104 3.28 5.95 8.36
N ALA A 105 3.70 5.70 7.13
CA ALA A 105 5.09 5.50 6.76
C ALA A 105 5.24 5.97 5.31
N GLU A 106 6.01 7.02 5.09
CA GLU A 106 6.25 7.48 3.72
C GLU A 106 7.32 6.61 3.06
N TRP A 107 7.01 6.04 1.90
CA TRP A 107 7.94 5.25 1.11
C TRP A 107 7.76 5.54 -0.38
N GLY A 108 8.82 6.05 -1.01
CA GLY A 108 8.86 6.37 -2.43
C GLY A 108 9.55 5.29 -3.26
N VAL A 109 9.00 4.96 -4.43
CA VAL A 109 9.60 4.03 -5.39
C VAL A 109 9.30 4.46 -6.83
N ALA A 110 10.30 4.36 -7.70
CA ALA A 110 10.13 4.55 -9.13
C ALA A 110 9.88 3.20 -9.81
N LEU A 111 8.76 3.07 -10.52
CA LEU A 111 8.35 1.83 -11.20
C LEU A 111 8.19 2.08 -12.70
N GLU A 112 8.38 1.02 -13.49
CA GLU A 112 8.10 1.08 -14.93
C GLU A 112 6.59 1.20 -15.18
N ALA A 113 6.20 2.15 -16.02
CA ALA A 113 4.82 2.41 -16.35
C ALA A 113 4.61 2.98 -17.75
N SER A 114 3.39 2.81 -18.25
CA SER A 114 2.89 3.38 -19.49
C SER A 114 1.49 3.98 -19.29
N ALA A 115 1.10 4.91 -20.17
CA ALA A 115 -0.27 5.40 -20.21
C ALA A 115 -1.26 4.23 -20.49
N LEU A 116 -2.48 4.34 -19.97
CA LEU A 116 -3.56 3.42 -20.33
C LEU A 116 -3.90 3.60 -21.82
N THR A 117 -3.96 2.49 -22.56
CA THR A 117 -4.38 2.46 -23.97
C THR A 117 -5.89 2.52 -24.14
#